data_AF-A0A2G3AKL5-F1
#
_entry.id   AF-A0A2G3AKL5-F1
#
_cell.length_a   1.000
_cell.length_b   1.000
_cell.length_c   1.000
_cell.angle_alpha   90.00
_cell.angle_beta   90.00
_cell.angle_gamma   90.00
#
_symmetry.space_group_name_H-M   'P 1'
#
loop_
_entity.id
_entity.type
_entity.pdbx_description
1 polymer ?
#
loop_
_entity_poly.entity_id
_entity_poly.type
_entity_poly.pdbx_seq_one_letter_code
_entity_poly.pdbx_strand_id
1 'polypeptide(L)'
;MSVSESSSTVLLHAQAQIWNYIFYFTSSSAVRCALQLGIPDVLYKHGKPMSLDELSAELSAINPSKIFFLPILMRFLVHSEFLNQHDDHFSLSPASRLLAKNEPFNVRSLLLLNHGPVFSKAWPELSAWFQNDSPTTFHTAHEKSLWDYIEEEEPRVLGDIFNDAMASDSRLNTNVLITECKHVFEGLTSLVDVGGGTGYCVYGYSQSFSQHKMHCT
;
A
#
# COMPACT_ATOMS: atom_id res chain seq x y z
N MET A 1 -28.57 34.74 29.03
CA MET A 1 -27.17 34.94 28.62
C MET A 1 -26.39 33.71 29.04
N SER A 2 -25.99 32.92 28.06
CA SER A 2 -25.42 31.57 28.17
C SER A 2 -23.95 31.62 28.55
N VAL A 3 -23.61 30.99 29.67
CA VAL A 3 -22.31 31.03 30.32
C VAL A 3 -21.50 29.79 29.95
N SER A 4 -20.35 30.01 29.29
CA SER A 4 -19.12 29.20 29.37
C SER A 4 -19.11 27.69 29.05
N GLU A 5 -20.00 27.16 28.22
CA GLU A 5 -19.77 25.88 27.53
C GLU A 5 -19.10 26.14 26.17
N SER A 6 -17.81 25.89 25.97
CA SER A 6 -16.66 26.46 26.66
C SER A 6 -15.55 26.62 25.61
N SER A 7 -14.80 27.74 25.61
CA SER A 7 -13.64 27.92 24.73
C SER A 7 -12.65 26.75 24.85
N SER A 8 -12.54 26.13 26.03
CA SER A 8 -11.68 24.99 26.31
C SER A 8 -12.10 23.71 25.56
N THR A 9 -13.40 23.43 25.43
CA THR A 9 -13.89 22.24 24.70
C THR A 9 -13.53 22.32 23.22
N VAL A 10 -13.73 23.50 22.62
CA VAL A 10 -13.33 23.77 21.23
C VAL A 10 -11.80 23.61 21.06
N LEU A 11 -11.01 24.13 21.99
CA LEU A 11 -9.55 24.01 21.95
C LEU A 11 -9.08 22.55 22.08
N LEU A 12 -9.70 21.75 22.96
CA LEU A 12 -9.37 20.33 23.12
C LEU A 12 -9.70 19.51 21.86
N HIS A 13 -10.84 19.78 21.22
CA HIS A 13 -11.17 19.15 19.94
C HIS A 13 -10.18 19.56 18.84
N ALA A 14 -9.83 20.84 18.74
CA ALA A 14 -8.83 21.32 17.78
C ALA A 14 -7.45 20.69 18.05
N GLN A 15 -7.08 20.50 19.33
CA GLN A 15 -5.84 19.83 19.71
C GLN A 15 -5.82 18.35 19.28
N ALA A 16 -6.91 17.62 19.52
CA ALA A 16 -7.03 16.23 19.06
C ALA A 16 -6.94 16.14 17.52
N GLN A 17 -7.58 17.08 16.81
CA GLN A 17 -7.51 17.15 15.35
C GLN A 17 -6.09 17.41 14.84
N ILE A 18 -5.35 18.36 15.41
CA ILE A 18 -3.98 18.64 14.97
C ILE A 18 -3.04 17.46 15.28
N TRP A 19 -3.24 16.76 16.39
CA TRP A 19 -2.50 15.53 16.68
C TRP A 19 -2.74 14.44 15.64
N ASN A 20 -3.97 14.28 15.15
CA ASN A 20 -4.23 13.35 14.06
C ASN A 20 -3.45 13.70 12.80
N TYR A 21 -3.33 14.98 12.43
CA TYR A 21 -2.50 15.39 11.30
C TYR A 21 -1.00 15.17 11.55
N ILE A 22 -0.49 15.52 12.73
CA ILE A 22 0.91 15.34 13.10
C ILE A 22 1.31 13.85 13.08
N PHE A 23 0.43 12.98 13.56
CA PHE A 23 0.73 11.55 13.73
C PHE A 23 0.10 10.65 12.67
N TYR A 24 -0.52 11.21 11.60
CA TYR A 24 -1.17 10.42 10.55
C TYR A 24 -0.23 9.39 9.91
N PHE A 25 1.05 9.74 9.76
CA PHE A 25 2.07 8.85 9.19
C PHE A 25 2.31 7.58 10.01
N THR A 26 2.01 7.59 11.32
CA THR A 26 2.34 6.49 12.24
C THR A 26 1.63 5.20 11.86
N SER A 27 0.36 5.26 11.45
CA SER A 27 -0.40 4.10 10.96
C SER A 27 0.27 3.45 9.76
N SER A 28 0.64 4.27 8.78
CA SER A 28 1.32 3.83 7.57
C SER A 28 2.70 3.22 7.88
N SER A 29 3.48 3.86 8.76
CA SER A 29 4.77 3.34 9.24
C SER A 29 4.64 2.03 10.01
N ALA A 30 3.59 1.85 10.83
CA ALA A 30 3.36 0.61 11.55
C ALA A 30 2.99 -0.54 10.61
N VAL A 31 2.18 -0.28 9.57
CA VAL A 31 1.87 -1.27 8.53
C VAL A 31 3.13 -1.69 7.77
N ARG A 32 3.99 -0.73 7.39
CA ARG A 32 5.30 -1.03 6.81
C ARG A 32 6.16 -1.88 7.75
N CYS A 33 6.20 -1.53 9.03
CA CYS A 33 6.93 -2.29 10.05
C CYS A 33 6.41 -3.72 10.15
N ALA A 34 5.08 -3.91 10.22
CA ALA A 34 4.45 -5.22 10.26
C ALA A 34 4.81 -6.08 9.04
N LEU A 35 4.81 -5.47 7.85
CA LEU A 35 5.23 -6.10 6.61
C LEU A 35 6.70 -6.56 6.67
N GLN A 36 7.59 -5.68 7.11
CA GLN A 36 9.03 -5.96 7.20
C GLN A 36 9.37 -7.01 8.26
N LEU A 37 8.60 -7.07 9.34
CA LEU A 37 8.72 -8.11 10.36
C LEU A 37 8.13 -9.45 9.91
N GLY A 38 7.36 -9.49 8.82
CA GLY A 38 6.74 -10.71 8.29
C GLY A 38 5.42 -11.09 8.95
N ILE A 39 4.78 -10.19 9.71
CA ILE A 39 3.53 -10.46 10.43
C ILE A 39 2.41 -10.92 9.47
N PRO A 40 2.16 -10.24 8.33
CA PRO A 40 1.12 -10.69 7.41
C PRO A 40 1.39 -12.09 6.84
N ASP A 41 2.66 -12.40 6.60
CA ASP A 41 3.07 -13.68 5.99
C ASP A 41 2.87 -14.85 6.94
N VAL A 42 3.25 -14.67 8.22
CA VAL A 42 3.06 -15.67 9.27
C VAL A 42 1.57 -15.95 9.47
N LEU A 43 0.75 -14.91 9.64
CA LEU A 43 -0.70 -15.05 9.82
C LEU A 43 -1.37 -15.71 8.60
N TYR A 44 -0.97 -15.33 7.39
CA TYR A 44 -1.50 -15.91 6.16
C TYR A 44 -1.16 -17.39 6.02
N LYS A 45 0.12 -17.75 6.25
CA LYS A 45 0.61 -19.12 6.16
C LYS A 45 -0.06 -20.02 7.20
N HIS A 46 -0.29 -19.52 8.41
CA HIS A 46 -0.94 -20.27 9.48
C HIS A 46 -2.44 -20.52 9.21
N GLY A 47 -3.12 -19.57 8.55
CA GLY A 47 -4.49 -19.74 8.06
C GLY A 47 -5.60 -19.70 9.13
N LYS A 48 -5.25 -19.55 10.41
CA LYS A 48 -6.17 -19.37 11.54
C LYS A 48 -5.62 -18.31 12.52
N PRO A 49 -6.46 -17.72 13.38
CA PRO A 49 -6.01 -16.76 14.38
C PRO A 49 -4.88 -17.31 15.26
N MET A 50 -3.91 -16.46 15.63
CA MET A 50 -2.73 -16.81 16.43
C MET A 50 -2.67 -15.98 17.70
N SER A 51 -2.31 -16.62 18.81
CA SER A 51 -1.93 -15.92 20.03
C SER A 51 -0.63 -15.12 19.83
N LEU A 52 -0.35 -14.18 20.75
CA LEU A 52 0.89 -13.40 20.71
C LEU A 52 2.14 -14.28 20.85
N ASP A 53 2.07 -15.34 21.65
CA ASP A 53 3.20 -16.25 21.89
C ASP A 53 3.51 -17.07 20.64
N GLU A 54 2.49 -17.61 19.96
CA GLU A 54 2.65 -18.31 18.68
C GLU A 54 3.24 -17.40 17.60
N LEU A 55 2.76 -16.15 17.50
CA LEU A 55 3.32 -15.16 16.58
C LEU A 55 4.78 -14.85 16.90
N SER A 56 5.08 -14.61 18.17
CA SER A 56 6.45 -14.30 18.63
C SER A 56 7.43 -15.42 18.29
N ALA A 57 7.00 -16.68 18.38
CA ALA A 57 7.83 -17.84 18.06
C ALA A 57 8.18 -17.95 16.57
N GLU A 58 7.28 -17.52 15.68
CA GLU A 58 7.48 -17.57 14.22
C GLU A 58 8.23 -16.34 13.66
N LEU A 59 8.21 -15.20 14.36
CA LEU A 59 8.79 -13.92 13.91
C LEU A 59 10.29 -13.82 14.20
N SER A 60 11.09 -14.63 13.49
CA SER A 60 12.55 -14.68 13.64
C SER A 60 13.29 -13.36 13.36
N ALA A 61 12.66 -12.41 12.67
CA ALA A 61 13.22 -11.09 12.39
C ALA A 61 13.26 -10.16 13.63
N ILE A 62 12.52 -10.47 14.69
CA ILE A 62 12.46 -9.64 15.89
C ILE A 62 13.65 -9.94 16.80
N ASN A 63 14.40 -8.90 17.17
CA ASN A 63 15.46 -9.02 18.16
C ASN A 63 14.86 -9.42 19.53
N PRO A 64 15.38 -10.45 20.22
CA PRO A 64 14.87 -10.88 21.53
C PRO A 64 14.78 -9.75 22.57
N SER A 65 15.71 -8.80 22.55
CA SER A 65 15.69 -7.62 23.44
C SER A 65 14.56 -6.62 23.16
N LYS A 66 13.78 -6.82 22.09
CA LYS A 66 12.69 -5.93 21.67
C LYS A 66 11.33 -6.64 21.63
N ILE A 67 11.28 -7.95 21.90
CA ILE A 67 10.05 -8.75 21.78
C ILE A 67 8.93 -8.21 22.68
N PHE A 68 9.26 -7.63 23.83
CA PHE A 68 8.29 -7.05 24.76
C PHE A 68 7.56 -5.81 24.19
N PHE A 69 8.03 -5.22 23.09
CA PHE A 69 7.32 -4.17 22.37
C PHE A 69 6.31 -4.70 21.34
N LEU A 70 6.37 -5.98 20.97
CA LEU A 70 5.43 -6.59 20.01
C LEU A 70 3.95 -6.43 20.43
N PRO A 71 3.54 -6.62 21.71
CA PRO A 71 2.15 -6.39 22.10
C PRO A 71 1.67 -4.96 21.82
N ILE A 72 2.56 -3.95 21.90
CA ILE A 72 2.22 -2.56 21.62
C ILE A 72 1.96 -2.37 20.12
N LEU A 73 2.84 -2.93 19.27
CA LEU A 73 2.66 -2.91 17.82
C LEU A 73 1.36 -3.63 17.42
N MET A 74 1.13 -4.85 17.93
CA MET A 74 -0.07 -5.63 17.61
C MET A 74 -1.35 -4.90 18.01
N ARG A 75 -1.41 -4.32 19.22
CA ARG A 75 -2.56 -3.52 19.66
C ARG A 75 -2.78 -2.30 18.77
N PHE A 76 -1.71 -1.63 18.36
CA PHE A 76 -1.80 -0.48 17.46
C PHE A 76 -2.34 -0.89 16.08
N LEU A 77 -1.85 -2.01 15.51
CA LEU A 77 -2.33 -2.53 14.22
C LEU A 77 -3.81 -2.98 14.28
N VAL A 78 -4.27 -3.49 15.43
CA VAL A 78 -5.68 -3.81 15.64
C VAL A 78 -6.52 -2.52 15.73
N HIS A 79 -6.06 -1.53 16.49
CA HIS A 79 -6.76 -0.26 16.62
C HIS A 79 -6.83 0.53 15.31
N SER A 80 -5.82 0.39 14.44
CA SER A 80 -5.82 0.96 13.09
C SER A 80 -6.60 0.12 12.07
N GLU A 81 -7.38 -0.87 12.52
CA GLU A 81 -8.19 -1.79 11.70
C GLU A 81 -7.38 -2.60 10.68
N PHE A 82 -6.06 -2.65 10.85
CA PHE A 82 -5.19 -3.42 9.98
C PHE A 82 -5.27 -4.90 10.33
N LEU A 83 -5.25 -5.27 11.61
CA LEU A 83 -5.46 -6.64 12.09
C LEU A 83 -6.78 -6.77 12.85
N ASN A 84 -7.29 -8.00 12.93
CA ASN A 84 -8.41 -8.35 13.80
C ASN A 84 -7.89 -9.00 15.09
N GLN A 85 -8.60 -8.81 16.20
CA GLN A 85 -8.35 -9.51 17.47
C GLN A 85 -9.66 -10.08 18.04
N HIS A 86 -9.65 -11.36 18.42
CA HIS A 86 -10.76 -12.04 19.10
C HIS A 86 -10.19 -12.99 20.16
N ASP A 87 -10.66 -12.90 21.41
CA ASP A 87 -10.18 -13.71 22.55
C ASP A 87 -8.64 -13.86 22.58
N ASP A 88 -7.93 -12.73 22.50
CA ASP A 88 -6.46 -12.65 22.48
C ASP A 88 -5.73 -13.29 21.28
N HIS A 89 -6.47 -13.68 20.24
CA HIS A 89 -5.89 -14.18 19.00
C HIS A 89 -6.00 -13.14 17.88
N PHE A 90 -4.91 -12.98 17.13
CA PHE A 90 -4.77 -12.07 16.02
C PHE A 90 -5.02 -12.77 14.69
N SER A 91 -5.70 -12.10 13.77
CA SER A 91 -5.89 -12.58 12.40
C SER A 91 -5.84 -11.43 11.40
N LEU A 92 -5.68 -11.76 10.12
CA LEU A 92 -5.69 -10.77 9.05
C LEU A 92 -7.10 -10.18 8.90
N SER A 93 -7.19 -8.87 8.71
CA SER A 93 -8.33 -8.23 8.07
C SER A 93 -8.29 -8.50 6.55
N PRO A 94 -9.39 -8.24 5.82
CA PRO A 94 -9.36 -8.23 4.36
C PRO A 94 -8.26 -7.30 3.80
N ALA A 95 -8.03 -6.15 4.43
CA ALA A 95 -7.00 -5.19 4.01
C ALA A 95 -5.58 -5.72 4.26
N SER A 96 -5.27 -6.23 5.45
CA SER A 96 -3.92 -6.75 5.74
C SER A 96 -3.59 -8.01 4.95
N ARG A 97 -4.61 -8.77 4.54
CA ARG A 97 -4.43 -9.93 3.67
C ARG A 97 -3.79 -9.57 2.33
N LEU A 98 -4.10 -8.39 1.78
CA LEU A 98 -3.48 -7.86 0.56
C LEU A 98 -1.98 -7.55 0.73
N LEU A 99 -1.42 -7.67 1.93
CA LEU A 99 0.01 -7.54 2.16
C LEU A 99 0.72 -8.87 2.45
N ALA A 100 0.01 -10.00 2.42
CA ALA A 100 0.63 -11.31 2.51
C ALA A 100 1.28 -11.72 1.17
N LYS A 101 2.50 -12.25 1.22
CA LYS A 101 3.31 -12.60 0.03
C LYS A 101 2.61 -13.59 -0.91
N ASN A 102 1.87 -14.54 -0.33
CA ASN A 102 1.21 -15.61 -1.06
C ASN A 102 -0.29 -15.32 -1.34
N GLU A 103 -0.75 -14.09 -1.08
CA GLU A 103 -2.07 -13.63 -1.52
C GLU A 103 -1.99 -13.28 -3.03
N PRO A 104 -2.83 -13.88 -3.90
CA PRO A 104 -2.79 -13.63 -5.35
C PRO A 104 -2.91 -12.16 -5.75
N PHE A 105 -3.71 -11.40 -4.99
CA PHE A 105 -3.98 -9.97 -5.22
C PHE A 105 -3.16 -9.06 -4.31
N ASN A 106 -2.00 -9.51 -3.81
CA ASN A 106 -1.22 -8.69 -2.90
C ASN A 106 -0.69 -7.41 -3.58
N VAL A 107 -0.56 -6.33 -2.80
CA VAL A 107 -0.07 -5.01 -3.22
C VAL A 107 1.20 -4.60 -2.46
N ARG A 108 2.01 -5.58 -2.06
CA ARG A 108 3.23 -5.35 -1.26
C ARG A 108 4.22 -4.41 -1.95
N SER A 109 4.45 -4.63 -3.25
CA SER A 109 5.37 -3.83 -4.04
C SER A 109 4.93 -2.37 -4.11
N LEU A 110 3.62 -2.10 -4.15
CA LEU A 110 3.08 -0.74 -4.12
C LEU A 110 3.35 -0.04 -2.77
N LEU A 111 3.18 -0.76 -1.65
CA LEU A 111 3.55 -0.22 -0.33
C LEU A 111 5.05 0.09 -0.28
N LEU A 112 5.90 -0.85 -0.71
CA LEU A 112 7.35 -0.70 -0.68
C LEU A 112 7.85 0.43 -1.59
N LEU A 113 7.26 0.60 -2.77
CA LEU A 113 7.56 1.70 -3.69
C LEU A 113 7.28 3.04 -3.02
N ASN A 114 6.07 3.24 -2.49
CA ASN A 114 5.65 4.50 -1.88
C ASN A 114 6.44 4.86 -0.61
N HIS A 115 6.85 3.84 0.15
CA HIS A 115 7.69 3.99 1.32
C HIS A 115 9.19 3.98 1.01
N GLY A 116 9.58 3.78 -0.24
CA GLY A 116 10.96 3.83 -0.69
C GLY A 116 11.54 5.24 -0.53
N PRO A 117 12.87 5.38 -0.36
CA PRO A 117 13.52 6.68 -0.19
C PRO A 117 13.27 7.61 -1.39
N VAL A 118 13.14 7.05 -2.59
CA VAL A 118 12.92 7.82 -3.83
C VAL A 118 11.55 8.51 -3.83
N PHE A 119 10.46 7.76 -3.65
CA PHE A 119 9.10 8.34 -3.65
C PHE A 119 8.82 9.16 -2.39
N SER A 120 9.30 8.72 -1.23
CA SER A 120 9.04 9.44 0.03
C SER A 120 9.67 10.84 0.06
N LYS A 121 10.75 11.08 -0.69
CA LYS A 121 11.38 12.40 -0.80
C LYS A 121 10.51 13.44 -1.51
N ALA A 122 9.53 13.03 -2.32
CA ALA A 122 8.67 13.98 -3.02
C ALA A 122 7.65 14.67 -2.09
N TRP A 123 7.25 14.05 -0.98
CA TRP A 123 6.21 14.61 -0.11
C TRP A 123 6.63 15.87 0.65
N PRO A 124 7.83 15.93 1.28
CA PRO A 124 8.30 17.15 1.93
C PRO A 124 8.46 18.35 0.97
N GLU A 125 8.66 18.09 -0.32
CA GLU A 125 8.89 19.12 -1.34
C GLU A 125 7.61 19.81 -1.83
N LEU A 126 6.43 19.44 -1.34
CA LEU A 126 5.15 20.07 -1.74
C LEU A 126 5.19 21.60 -1.64
N SER A 127 5.69 22.15 -0.54
CA SER A 127 5.79 23.60 -0.34
C SER A 127 6.76 24.26 -1.31
N ALA A 128 7.92 23.62 -1.56
CA ALA A 128 8.92 24.13 -2.48
C ALA A 128 8.41 24.07 -3.92
N TRP A 129 7.69 23.00 -4.29
CA TRP A 129 7.06 22.82 -5.59
C TRP A 129 6.06 23.93 -5.92
N PHE A 130 5.23 24.37 -4.96
CA PHE A 130 4.34 25.53 -5.16
C PHE A 130 5.08 26.86 -5.40
N GLN A 131 6.39 26.92 -5.13
CA GLN A 131 7.21 28.13 -5.22
C GLN A 131 8.17 28.10 -6.42
N ASN A 132 8.10 27.07 -7.27
CA ASN A 132 8.99 26.93 -8.42
C ASN A 132 8.24 26.42 -9.66
N ASP A 133 8.92 26.41 -10.81
CA ASP A 133 8.33 26.05 -12.10
C ASP A 133 8.42 24.54 -12.42
N SER A 134 8.81 23.70 -11.45
CA SER A 134 8.92 22.26 -11.66
C SER A 134 7.55 21.66 -11.97
N PRO A 135 7.46 20.71 -12.91
CA PRO A 135 6.18 20.12 -13.29
C PRO A 135 5.57 19.24 -12.19
N THR A 136 6.39 18.67 -11.29
CA THR A 136 5.94 17.77 -10.21
C THR A 136 6.78 17.94 -8.96
N THR A 137 6.25 17.50 -7.81
CA THR A 137 7.02 17.40 -6.56
C THR A 137 8.20 16.45 -6.66
N PHE A 138 8.07 15.38 -7.46
CA PHE A 138 9.18 14.47 -7.75
C PHE A 138 10.32 15.21 -8.45
N HIS A 139 9.99 16.04 -9.45
CA HIS A 139 10.98 16.86 -10.14
C HIS A 139 11.61 17.89 -9.21
N THR A 140 10.85 18.53 -8.31
CA THR A 140 11.46 19.39 -7.28
C THR A 140 12.43 18.62 -6.38
N ALA A 141 12.11 17.37 -6.01
CA ALA A 141 12.93 16.56 -5.12
C ALA A 141 14.21 15.98 -5.77
N HIS A 142 14.16 15.71 -7.07
CA HIS A 142 15.19 14.91 -7.77
C HIS A 142 15.76 15.59 -9.02
N GLU A 143 15.27 16.77 -9.38
CA GLU A 143 15.70 17.57 -10.55
C GLU A 143 15.54 16.83 -11.89
N LYS A 144 14.70 15.79 -11.92
CA LYS A 144 14.42 14.93 -13.08
C LYS A 144 12.95 14.52 -13.09
N SER A 145 12.43 14.15 -14.26
CA SER A 145 11.14 13.46 -14.31
C SER A 145 11.26 12.06 -13.67
N LEU A 146 10.13 11.47 -13.28
CA LEU A 146 10.12 10.10 -12.76
C LEU A 146 10.70 9.10 -13.77
N TRP A 147 10.38 9.27 -15.05
CA TRP A 147 10.79 8.35 -16.10
C TRP A 147 12.29 8.46 -16.37
N ASP A 148 12.83 9.68 -16.48
CA ASP A 148 14.27 9.89 -16.64
C ASP A 148 15.05 9.35 -15.43
N TYR A 149 14.51 9.54 -14.22
CA TYR A 149 15.12 9.01 -13.00
C TYR A 149 15.15 7.47 -12.98
N ILE A 150 14.05 6.82 -13.36
CA ILE A 150 13.99 5.36 -13.47
C ILE A 150 14.98 4.87 -14.53
N GLU A 151 15.06 5.52 -15.69
CA GLU A 151 15.93 5.10 -16.78
C GLU A 151 17.43 5.27 -16.44
N GLU A 152 17.81 6.36 -15.79
CA GLU A 152 19.21 6.74 -15.60
C GLU A 152 19.84 6.23 -14.29
N GLU A 153 19.11 6.30 -13.18
CA GLU A 153 19.73 6.15 -11.84
C GLU A 153 19.60 4.72 -11.30
N GLU A 154 18.42 4.09 -11.40
CA GLU A 154 18.17 2.76 -10.83
C GLU A 154 17.25 1.87 -11.70
N PRO A 155 17.52 1.68 -13.01
CA PRO A 155 16.59 1.00 -13.90
C PRO A 155 16.26 -0.44 -13.49
N ARG A 156 17.22 -1.16 -12.90
CA ARG A 156 17.02 -2.55 -12.45
C ARG A 156 16.40 -2.69 -11.06
N VAL A 157 16.42 -1.65 -10.23
CA VAL A 157 15.93 -1.74 -8.85
C VAL A 157 14.63 -0.98 -8.74
N LEU A 158 14.65 0.32 -9.05
CA LEU A 158 13.45 1.14 -9.01
C LEU A 158 12.49 0.80 -10.16
N GLY A 159 13.01 0.57 -11.37
CA GLY A 159 12.18 0.18 -12.52
C GLY A 159 11.44 -1.14 -12.29
N ASP A 160 12.15 -2.16 -11.79
CA ASP A 160 11.54 -3.46 -11.47
C ASP A 160 10.50 -3.34 -10.34
N ILE A 161 10.81 -2.62 -9.25
CA ILE A 161 9.86 -2.39 -8.15
C ILE A 161 8.65 -1.58 -8.63
N PHE A 162 8.85 -0.58 -9.50
CA PHE A 162 7.77 0.21 -10.08
C PHE A 162 6.85 -0.66 -10.94
N ASN A 163 7.42 -1.46 -11.85
CA ASN A 163 6.66 -2.39 -12.69
C ASN A 163 5.90 -3.41 -11.86
N ASP A 164 6.55 -3.98 -10.83
CA ASP A 164 5.91 -4.92 -9.92
C ASP A 164 4.78 -4.25 -9.11
N ALA A 165 4.96 -3.01 -8.67
CA ALA A 165 3.93 -2.24 -7.97
C ALA A 165 2.71 -2.00 -8.86
N MET A 166 2.91 -1.52 -10.10
CA MET A 166 1.82 -1.28 -11.05
C MET A 166 1.11 -2.58 -11.43
N ALA A 167 1.88 -3.66 -11.65
CA ALA A 167 1.32 -4.97 -11.94
C ALA A 167 0.52 -5.53 -10.77
N SER A 168 0.97 -5.31 -9.52
CA SER A 168 0.33 -5.82 -8.30
C SER A 168 -1.08 -5.27 -8.11
N ASP A 169 -1.28 -3.97 -8.30
CA ASP A 169 -2.60 -3.33 -8.23
C ASP A 169 -3.51 -3.75 -9.40
N SER A 170 -2.93 -3.84 -10.60
CA SER A 170 -3.64 -4.22 -11.82
C SER A 170 -4.26 -5.62 -11.76
N ARG A 171 -3.75 -6.55 -10.94
CA ARG A 171 -4.28 -7.92 -10.86
C ARG A 171 -5.72 -7.96 -10.38
N LEU A 172 -6.00 -7.26 -9.29
CA LEU A 172 -7.33 -7.21 -8.71
C LEU A 172 -8.29 -6.49 -9.66
N ASN A 173 -7.88 -5.32 -10.18
CA ASN A 173 -8.69 -4.53 -11.10
C ASN A 173 -9.03 -5.30 -12.38
N THR A 174 -8.04 -5.98 -12.97
CA THR A 174 -8.24 -6.82 -14.17
C THR A 174 -9.18 -7.98 -13.86
N ASN A 175 -9.03 -8.63 -12.70
CA ASN A 175 -9.92 -9.73 -12.31
C ASN A 175 -11.37 -9.26 -12.19
N VAL A 176 -11.63 -8.15 -11.49
CA VAL A 176 -12.96 -7.56 -11.35
C VAL A 176 -13.54 -7.16 -12.71
N LEU A 177 -12.74 -6.52 -13.57
CA LEU A 177 -13.21 -6.10 -14.90
C LEU A 177 -13.63 -7.28 -15.76
N ILE A 178 -12.93 -8.40 -15.66
CA ILE A 178 -13.22 -9.63 -16.41
C ILE A 178 -14.42 -10.37 -15.83
N THR A 179 -14.55 -10.49 -14.51
CA THR A 179 -15.59 -11.32 -13.87
C THR A 179 -16.90 -10.58 -13.70
N GLU A 180 -16.85 -9.30 -13.30
CA GLU A 180 -18.03 -8.50 -12.96
C GLU A 180 -18.43 -7.53 -14.07
N CYS A 181 -17.46 -7.02 -14.84
CA CYS A 181 -17.69 -5.99 -15.87
C CYS A 181 -17.59 -6.53 -17.30
N LYS A 182 -17.80 -7.82 -17.51
CA LYS A 182 -17.68 -8.48 -18.83
C LYS A 182 -18.47 -7.75 -19.94
N HIS A 183 -19.64 -7.23 -19.57
CA HIS A 183 -20.55 -6.49 -20.45
C HIS A 183 -19.91 -5.25 -21.11
N VAL A 184 -18.91 -4.63 -20.47
CA VAL A 184 -18.18 -3.47 -21.03
C VAL A 184 -17.43 -3.85 -22.30
N PHE A 185 -17.05 -5.12 -22.43
CA PHE A 185 -16.26 -5.63 -23.54
C PHE A 185 -17.10 -6.37 -24.58
N GLU A 186 -18.42 -6.46 -24.40
CA GLU A 186 -19.30 -7.13 -25.37
C GLU A 186 -19.40 -6.35 -26.67
N GLY A 187 -19.26 -7.05 -27.80
CA GLY A 187 -19.34 -6.45 -29.13
C GLY A 187 -18.07 -5.74 -29.59
N LEU A 188 -17.04 -5.64 -28.75
CA LEU A 188 -15.72 -5.20 -29.20
C LEU A 188 -15.12 -6.24 -30.16
N THR A 189 -14.25 -5.77 -31.05
CA THR A 189 -13.48 -6.64 -31.96
C THR A 189 -11.98 -6.47 -31.76
N SER A 190 -11.57 -5.37 -31.15
CA SER A 190 -10.19 -5.08 -30.77
C SER A 190 -10.12 -4.21 -29.52
N LEU A 191 -9.05 -4.38 -28.74
CA LEU A 191 -8.71 -3.56 -27.57
C LEU A 191 -7.24 -3.12 -27.68
N VAL A 192 -6.98 -1.85 -27.36
CA VAL A 192 -5.63 -1.29 -27.25
C VAL A 192 -5.43 -0.79 -25.83
N ASP A 193 -4.43 -1.32 -25.13
CA ASP A 193 -4.02 -0.87 -23.80
C ASP A 193 -2.86 0.12 -23.93
N VAL A 194 -3.18 1.40 -23.77
CA VAL A 194 -2.24 2.51 -23.92
C VAL A 194 -1.56 2.79 -22.59
N GLY A 195 -0.24 2.69 -22.55
CA GLY A 195 0.53 2.71 -21.30
C GLY A 195 0.45 1.38 -20.55
N GLY A 196 0.17 0.27 -21.24
CA GLY A 196 -0.07 -1.04 -20.62
C GLY A 196 1.16 -1.70 -20.00
N GLY A 197 2.33 -1.05 -20.07
CA GLY A 197 3.57 -1.46 -19.43
C GLY A 197 3.99 -2.86 -19.87
N THR A 198 4.03 -3.81 -18.94
CA THR A 198 4.39 -5.22 -19.21
C THR A 198 3.27 -6.04 -19.85
N GLY A 199 2.14 -5.43 -20.19
CA GLY A 199 1.01 -6.07 -20.88
C GLY A 199 0.18 -6.99 -19.99
N TYR A 200 0.29 -6.86 -18.67
CA TYR A 200 -0.41 -7.74 -17.72
C TYR A 200 -1.93 -7.72 -17.89
N CYS A 201 -2.52 -6.51 -17.99
CA CYS A 201 -3.96 -6.33 -18.16
C CYS A 201 -4.44 -6.98 -19.46
N VAL A 202 -3.79 -6.65 -20.58
CA VAL A 202 -4.07 -7.25 -21.90
C VAL A 202 -3.98 -8.77 -21.87
N TYR A 203 -2.96 -9.32 -21.21
CA TYR A 203 -2.82 -10.77 -21.07
C TYR A 203 -4.03 -11.38 -20.36
N GLY A 204 -4.46 -10.81 -19.22
CA GLY A 204 -5.66 -11.24 -18.52
C GLY A 204 -6.92 -11.21 -19.40
N TYR A 205 -7.12 -10.13 -20.15
CA TYR A 205 -8.24 -10.02 -21.08
C TYR A 205 -8.17 -11.07 -22.19
N SER A 206 -6.99 -11.32 -22.75
CA SER A 206 -6.82 -12.30 -23.85
C SER A 206 -7.26 -13.71 -23.45
N GLN A 207 -7.10 -14.09 -22.18
CA GLN A 207 -7.54 -15.38 -21.65
C GLN A 207 -9.08 -15.49 -21.58
N SER A 208 -9.76 -14.36 -21.39
CA SER A 208 -11.23 -14.33 -21.20
C SER A 208 -11.99 -14.02 -22.49
N PHE A 209 -11.31 -13.41 -23.46
CA PHE A 209 -11.90 -12.86 -24.67
C PHE A 209 -11.07 -13.23 -25.91
N SER A 210 -10.87 -14.53 -26.13
CA SER A 210 -9.98 -15.09 -27.17
C SER A 210 -10.26 -14.67 -28.62
N GLN A 211 -11.41 -14.05 -28.89
CA GLN A 211 -11.81 -13.60 -30.23
C GLN A 211 -11.42 -12.15 -30.54
N HIS A 212 -10.97 -11.38 -29.54
CA HIS A 212 -10.62 -9.98 -29.72
C HIS A 212 -9.15 -9.84 -30.12
N LYS A 213 -8.87 -8.90 -31.04
CA LYS A 213 -7.49 -8.48 -31.32
C LYS A 213 -6.98 -7.61 -30.19
N MET A 214 -5.88 -8.01 -29.58
CA MET A 214 -5.31 -7.30 -28.44
C MET A 214 -3.99 -6.63 -28.82
N HIS A 215 -3.82 -5.37 -28.41
CA HIS A 215 -2.58 -4.62 -28.56
C HIS A 215 -2.24 -3.92 -27.24
N CYS A 216 -0.95 -3.87 -26.91
CA CYS A 216 -0.41 -3.14 -25.77
C CYS A 216 0.65 -2.18 -26.31
N THR A 217 0.62 -0.92 -25.88
CA THR A 217 1.56 0.13 -26.32
C THR A 217 2.09 0.90 -25.13
#